data_AF-A0A2U2D582-F1
#
_entry.id   AF-A0A2U2D582-F1
#
_cell.length_a   1.000
_cell.length_b   1.000
_cell.length_c   1.000
_cell.angle_alpha   90.00
_cell.angle_beta   90.00
_cell.angle_gamma   90.00
#
_symmetry.space_group_name_H-M   'P 1'
#
loop_
_entity.id
_entity.type
_entity.pdbx_description
1 polymer ?
#
loop_
_entity_poly.entity_id
_entity_poly.type
_entity_poly.pdbx_seq_one_letter_code
_entity_poly.pdbx_strand_id
1 'polypeptide(L)'
;MIYQRRAIQRRLNELRDVLDGEAVDKLVERLNRADKDRVAAMWELVVLHGLSKCGLLQSEVALESLRRPDILFELGALRLTADVTAVSDEGLDKDNPYSELSQLIEAAKNKLKLPMGGLDLRVRSKHERTKRGVRTVLLLPPRGKLQEFVRQTIEPQLRMQMNAGEFPLSISIDDNDIGLDITIDPTKSPYNSASFAAYDMPSIKDRNPLYSALKAKAEQLRGAYGITGVIVGDGDCVALSGRSTSSDQLSTSQIVEEFFRQFSSVDFVLLLSVRESRHGWMPFQAPVKQNDASLFVRPECDARSELNTLFQTMMEHFPKPVMMPVNGALRAREDTYDLGHHGGYSMLGSDVIRLGLREFMEIFAGLRSLQDNGARNVDAARKFPQKPSHLQAVVLSNLMAGRLPISIDIIKTDEDDNDDWVEIRFGKIDPAIAPLR
;
A
#
# COMPACT_ATOMS: atom_id res chain seq x y z
N MET A 1 0.62 0.21 5.81
CA MET A 1 -0.42 -0.81 5.55
C MET A 1 -1.73 -0.10 5.21
N ILE A 2 -2.76 -0.78 4.70
CA ILE A 2 -4.06 -0.14 4.38
C ILE A 2 -4.71 0.40 5.65
N TYR A 3 -4.73 -0.41 6.70
CA TYR A 3 -5.22 -0.05 8.04
C TYR A 3 -4.05 0.17 9.02
N GLN A 4 -4.31 0.90 10.10
CA GLN A 4 -3.33 1.10 11.17
C GLN A 4 -3.10 -0.16 12.00
N ARG A 5 -1.91 -0.24 12.61
CA ARG A 5 -1.54 -1.38 13.48
C ARG A 5 -2.44 -1.48 14.71
N ARG A 6 -2.84 -0.35 15.31
CA ARG A 6 -3.74 -0.35 16.48
C ARG A 6 -5.09 -0.94 16.14
N ALA A 7 -5.70 -0.51 15.03
CA ALA A 7 -6.94 -1.10 14.52
C ALA A 7 -6.83 -2.60 14.22
N ILE A 8 -5.76 -3.02 13.52
CA ILE A 8 -5.47 -4.44 13.23
C ILE A 8 -5.37 -5.24 14.54
N GLN A 9 -4.62 -4.75 15.53
CA GLN A 9 -4.45 -5.41 16.81
C GLN A 9 -5.78 -5.56 17.56
N ARG A 10 -6.62 -4.52 17.53
CA ARG A 10 -7.95 -4.59 18.15
C ARG A 10 -8.80 -5.68 17.50
N ARG A 11 -8.80 -5.80 16.16
CA ARG A 11 -9.57 -6.83 15.45
C ARG A 11 -9.06 -8.23 15.76
N LEU A 12 -7.74 -8.40 15.85
CA LEU A 12 -7.15 -9.66 16.31
C LEU A 12 -7.60 -10.02 17.72
N ASN A 13 -7.60 -9.06 18.65
CA ASN A 13 -8.05 -9.31 20.03
C ASN A 13 -9.52 -9.74 20.07
N GLU A 14 -10.39 -9.03 19.36
CA GLU A 14 -11.82 -9.35 19.30
C GLU A 14 -12.11 -10.70 18.61
N LEU A 15 -11.29 -11.11 17.64
CA LEU A 15 -11.42 -12.41 16.99
C LEU A 15 -11.02 -13.57 17.88
N ARG A 16 -10.14 -13.37 18.87
CA ARG A 16 -9.77 -14.43 19.84
C ARG A 16 -10.95 -14.89 20.70
N ASP A 17 -11.97 -14.05 20.83
CA ASP A 17 -13.20 -14.40 21.55
C ASP A 17 -14.17 -15.24 20.69
N VAL A 18 -13.91 -15.39 19.39
CA VAL A 18 -14.80 -16.06 18.43
C VAL A 18 -14.14 -17.27 17.77
N LEU A 19 -12.88 -17.14 17.36
CA LEU A 19 -12.12 -18.18 16.65
C LEU A 19 -11.11 -18.85 17.57
N ASP A 20 -10.63 -20.02 17.16
CA ASP A 20 -9.56 -20.71 17.86
C ASP A 20 -8.27 -19.87 17.90
N GLY A 21 -7.53 -19.99 19.01
CA GLY A 21 -6.30 -19.24 19.23
C GLY A 21 -5.26 -19.51 18.14
N GLU A 22 -5.16 -20.75 17.64
CA GLU A 22 -4.21 -21.13 16.59
C GLU A 22 -4.51 -20.42 15.27
N ALA A 23 -5.79 -20.28 14.90
CA ALA A 23 -6.20 -19.58 13.68
C ALA A 23 -5.81 -18.10 13.74
N VAL A 24 -6.04 -17.44 14.89
CA VAL A 24 -5.65 -16.04 15.07
C VAL A 24 -4.13 -15.89 15.11
N ASP A 25 -3.40 -16.82 15.71
CA ASP A 25 -1.93 -16.78 15.77
C ASP A 25 -1.28 -16.92 14.39
N LYS A 26 -1.84 -17.74 13.49
CA LYS A 26 -1.42 -17.80 12.08
C LYS A 26 -1.58 -16.46 11.36
N LEU A 27 -2.71 -15.76 11.59
CA LEU A 27 -2.91 -14.40 11.05
C LEU A 27 -1.86 -13.43 11.60
N VAL A 28 -1.56 -13.49 12.91
CA VAL A 28 -0.53 -12.65 13.54
C VAL A 28 0.85 -12.89 12.91
N GLU A 29 1.23 -14.15 12.67
CA GLU A 29 2.51 -14.48 12.04
C GLU A 29 2.62 -13.85 10.65
N ARG A 30 1.59 -14.02 9.81
CA ARG A 30 1.54 -13.48 8.45
C ARG A 30 1.52 -11.95 8.43
N LEU A 31 0.80 -11.32 9.36
CA LEU A 31 0.76 -9.86 9.52
C LEU A 31 2.10 -9.26 9.97
N ASN A 32 2.93 -10.03 10.68
CA ASN A 32 4.26 -9.58 11.08
C ASN A 32 5.33 -9.83 10.02
N ARG A 33 5.13 -10.76 9.09
CA ARG A 33 6.06 -11.03 7.98
C ARG A 33 6.11 -9.86 6.99
N ALA A 34 7.30 -9.37 6.67
CA ALA A 34 7.50 -8.23 5.77
C ALA A 34 7.51 -8.66 4.30
N ASP A 35 6.33 -8.95 3.76
CA ASP A 35 6.16 -9.36 2.38
C ASP A 35 4.75 -9.04 1.85
N LYS A 36 4.41 -9.59 0.69
CA LYS A 36 3.11 -9.44 0.04
C LYS A 36 1.97 -10.15 0.79
N ASP A 37 2.27 -11.22 1.53
CA ASP A 37 1.24 -12.01 2.24
C ASP A 37 0.64 -11.22 3.40
N ARG A 38 1.38 -10.24 3.94
CA ARG A 38 0.85 -9.29 4.94
C ARG A 38 -0.40 -8.55 4.47
N VAL A 39 -0.53 -8.23 3.17
CA VAL A 39 -1.75 -7.60 2.64
C VAL A 39 -2.91 -8.59 2.55
N ALA A 40 -2.62 -9.82 2.13
CA ALA A 40 -3.62 -10.89 2.09
C ALA A 40 -4.16 -11.18 3.50
N ALA A 41 -3.28 -11.35 4.48
CA ALA A 41 -3.65 -11.58 5.88
C ALA A 41 -4.43 -10.40 6.48
N MET A 42 -4.15 -9.16 6.06
CA MET A 42 -4.89 -7.99 6.50
C MET A 42 -6.33 -7.98 5.96
N TRP A 43 -6.53 -8.32 4.69
CA TRP A 43 -7.89 -8.46 4.13
C TRP A 43 -8.65 -9.61 4.77
N GLU A 44 -8.00 -10.75 4.95
CA GLU A 44 -8.55 -11.91 5.64
C GLU A 44 -8.98 -11.57 7.07
N LEU A 45 -8.13 -10.90 7.84
CA LEU A 45 -8.44 -10.43 9.19
C LEU A 45 -9.70 -9.56 9.22
N VAL A 46 -9.79 -8.53 8.39
CA VAL A 46 -10.94 -7.60 8.45
C VAL A 46 -12.22 -8.26 7.98
N VAL A 47 -12.15 -9.18 7.01
CA VAL A 47 -13.31 -9.97 6.55
C VAL A 47 -13.80 -10.91 7.66
N LEU A 48 -12.89 -11.68 8.27
CA LEU A 48 -13.24 -12.58 9.37
C LEU A 48 -13.83 -11.80 10.54
N HIS A 49 -13.20 -10.70 10.94
CA HIS A 49 -13.72 -9.85 12.01
C HIS A 49 -15.08 -9.24 11.66
N GLY A 50 -15.26 -8.72 10.45
CA GLY A 50 -16.55 -8.16 10.03
C GLY A 50 -17.67 -9.20 10.05
N LEU A 51 -17.41 -10.39 9.51
CA LEU A 51 -18.40 -11.49 9.52
C LEU A 51 -18.69 -11.97 10.94
N SER A 52 -17.70 -12.03 11.83
CA SER A 52 -17.89 -12.44 13.21
C SER A 52 -18.82 -11.51 14.00
N LYS A 53 -19.08 -10.29 13.51
CA LYS A 53 -20.06 -9.35 14.10
C LYS A 53 -21.47 -9.52 13.54
N CYS A 54 -21.61 -10.20 12.40
CA CYS A 54 -22.89 -10.37 11.72
C CYS A 54 -23.61 -11.68 12.08
N GLY A 55 -22.88 -12.75 12.40
CA GLY A 55 -23.44 -14.08 12.61
C GLY A 55 -22.44 -15.08 13.18
N LEU A 56 -22.77 -16.37 13.08
CA LEU A 56 -21.90 -17.45 13.56
C LEU A 56 -20.79 -17.70 12.53
N LEU A 57 -19.55 -17.46 12.92
CA LEU A 57 -18.37 -17.66 12.08
C LEU A 57 -17.53 -18.83 12.60
N GLN A 58 -17.12 -19.69 11.68
CA GLN A 58 -16.07 -20.67 11.87
C GLN A 58 -15.01 -20.49 10.78
N SER A 59 -13.76 -20.86 11.07
CA SER A 59 -12.64 -20.70 10.15
C SER A 59 -11.88 -22.01 9.96
N GLU A 60 -11.35 -22.22 8.75
CA GLU A 60 -10.58 -23.40 8.35
C GLU A 60 -11.28 -24.76 8.61
N VAL A 61 -12.61 -24.79 8.56
CA VAL A 61 -13.39 -26.02 8.77
C VAL A 61 -13.21 -26.94 7.57
N ALA A 62 -12.80 -28.19 7.82
CA ALA A 62 -12.55 -29.15 6.75
C ALA A 62 -13.87 -29.57 6.06
N LEU A 63 -13.88 -29.46 4.73
CA LEU A 63 -14.90 -30.04 3.86
C LEU A 63 -14.71 -31.56 3.75
N GLU A 64 -15.69 -32.26 3.18
CA GLU A 64 -15.53 -33.70 2.82
C GLU A 64 -14.34 -33.93 1.88
N SER A 65 -13.98 -32.92 1.08
CA SER A 65 -12.81 -32.93 0.21
C SER A 65 -11.47 -32.74 0.94
N LEU A 66 -11.47 -32.62 2.28
CA LEU A 66 -10.34 -32.28 3.17
C LEU A 66 -9.77 -30.87 2.98
N ARG A 67 -10.31 -30.09 2.04
CA ARG A 67 -9.98 -28.67 1.89
C ARG A 67 -10.56 -27.88 3.04
N ARG A 68 -9.87 -26.80 3.43
CA ARG A 68 -10.24 -25.94 4.55
C ARG A 68 -10.43 -24.52 4.03
N PRO A 69 -11.65 -24.17 3.57
CA PRO A 69 -11.96 -22.79 3.24
C PRO A 69 -11.81 -21.88 4.46
N ASP A 70 -11.48 -20.61 4.22
CA ASP A 70 -11.23 -19.65 5.29
C ASP A 70 -12.48 -19.36 6.12
N ILE A 71 -13.67 -19.45 5.50
CA ILE A 71 -14.95 -19.05 6.08
C ILE A 71 -15.98 -20.16 5.94
N LEU A 72 -16.58 -20.53 7.07
CA LEU A 72 -17.90 -21.15 7.15
C LEU A 72 -18.78 -20.25 8.04
N PHE A 73 -19.88 -19.75 7.48
CA PHE A 73 -20.69 -18.72 8.14
C PHE A 73 -22.19 -19.03 8.08
N GLU A 74 -22.86 -18.78 9.19
CA GLU A 74 -24.31 -18.96 9.34
C GLU A 74 -24.99 -17.70 9.92
N LEU A 75 -26.09 -17.30 9.30
CA LEU A 75 -26.97 -16.24 9.77
C LEU A 75 -28.43 -16.60 9.48
N GLY A 76 -29.14 -17.12 10.48
CA GLY A 76 -30.50 -17.62 10.31
C GLY A 76 -30.54 -18.78 9.31
N ALA A 77 -31.24 -18.58 8.18
CA ALA A 77 -31.30 -19.57 7.10
C ALA A 77 -30.12 -19.45 6.10
N LEU A 78 -29.35 -18.36 6.13
CA LEU A 78 -28.22 -18.14 5.25
C LEU A 78 -27.04 -18.98 5.73
N ARG A 79 -26.55 -19.88 4.87
CA ARG A 79 -25.32 -20.65 5.07
C ARG A 79 -24.39 -20.40 3.90
N LEU A 80 -23.18 -19.92 4.19
CA LEU A 80 -22.19 -19.66 3.17
C LEU A 80 -20.84 -20.28 3.52
N THR A 81 -20.15 -20.75 2.48
CA THR A 81 -18.76 -21.19 2.53
C THR A 81 -17.97 -20.30 1.59
N ALA A 82 -16.91 -19.67 2.09
CA ALA A 82 -16.14 -18.74 1.29
C ALA A 82 -14.64 -18.82 1.58
N ASP A 83 -13.89 -18.29 0.63
CA ASP A 83 -12.44 -18.21 0.71
C ASP A 83 -11.97 -16.78 0.42
N VAL A 84 -10.95 -16.33 1.13
CA VAL A 84 -10.43 -14.98 1.03
C VAL A 84 -9.10 -14.99 0.26
N THR A 85 -8.90 -14.00 -0.59
CA THR A 85 -7.62 -13.80 -1.27
C THR A 85 -7.37 -12.31 -1.43
N ALA A 86 -6.10 -11.93 -1.61
CA ALA A 86 -5.76 -10.64 -2.17
C ALA A 86 -5.20 -10.80 -3.59
N VAL A 87 -5.46 -9.82 -4.46
CA VAL A 87 -4.97 -9.83 -5.85
C VAL A 87 -4.05 -8.64 -6.09
N SER A 88 -2.95 -8.88 -6.79
CA SER A 88 -1.93 -7.87 -7.13
C SER A 88 -1.44 -8.10 -8.56
N ASP A 89 -1.02 -7.02 -9.22
CA ASP A 89 -0.40 -7.07 -10.55
C ASP A 89 1.11 -7.40 -10.51
N GLU A 90 1.70 -7.66 -9.33
CA GLU A 90 3.13 -8.00 -9.19
C GLU A 90 3.60 -9.16 -10.08
N GLY A 91 2.69 -10.09 -10.40
CA GLY A 91 3.00 -11.16 -11.37
C GLY A 91 3.39 -10.61 -12.75
N LEU A 92 2.77 -9.52 -13.18
CA LEU A 92 3.06 -8.81 -14.43
C LEU A 92 4.35 -7.99 -14.34
N ASP A 93 4.69 -7.48 -13.16
CA ASP A 93 5.95 -6.75 -12.92
C ASP A 93 7.19 -7.63 -13.10
N LYS A 94 7.06 -8.94 -12.86
CA LYS A 94 8.14 -9.90 -13.14
C LYS A 94 8.52 -9.93 -14.63
N ASP A 95 7.52 -9.81 -15.49
CA ASP A 95 7.68 -9.77 -16.95
C ASP A 95 8.00 -8.34 -17.44
N ASN A 96 7.76 -7.32 -16.61
CA ASN A 96 7.97 -5.91 -16.92
C ASN A 96 8.82 -5.21 -15.83
N PRO A 97 10.12 -5.55 -15.67
CA PRO A 97 10.92 -5.19 -14.51
C PRO A 97 11.46 -3.74 -14.54
N TYR A 98 10.60 -2.77 -14.83
CA TYR A 98 10.99 -1.36 -15.01
C TYR A 98 11.51 -0.73 -13.71
N SER A 99 10.93 -1.08 -12.55
CA SER A 99 11.34 -0.55 -11.25
C SER A 99 12.77 -0.98 -10.91
N GLU A 100 13.13 -2.23 -11.20
CA GLU A 100 14.47 -2.77 -10.99
C GLU A 100 15.48 -2.12 -11.95
N LEU A 101 15.10 -1.93 -13.22
CA LEU A 101 15.92 -1.18 -14.18
C LEU A 101 16.19 0.26 -13.69
N SER A 102 15.17 0.97 -13.22
CA SER A 102 15.29 2.34 -12.70
C SER A 102 16.27 2.41 -11.52
N GLN A 103 16.18 1.48 -10.57
CA GLN A 103 17.12 1.39 -9.45
C GLN A 103 18.57 1.12 -9.89
N LEU A 104 18.76 0.23 -10.87
CA LEU A 104 20.08 -0.07 -11.43
C LEU A 104 20.68 1.14 -12.17
N ILE A 105 19.87 1.91 -12.89
CA ILE A 105 20.30 3.16 -13.53
C ILE A 105 20.68 4.20 -12.48
N GLU A 106 19.90 4.36 -11.40
CA GLU A 106 20.25 5.23 -10.29
C GLU A 106 21.56 4.81 -9.61
N ALA A 107 21.78 3.51 -9.40
CA ALA A 107 23.05 3.01 -8.89
C ALA A 107 24.23 3.35 -9.83
N ALA A 108 24.04 3.23 -11.14
CA ALA A 108 25.04 3.62 -12.14
C ALA A 108 25.31 5.13 -12.11
N LYS A 109 24.27 5.97 -12.03
CA LYS A 109 24.40 7.43 -11.85
C LYS A 109 25.24 7.78 -10.63
N ASN A 110 24.93 7.17 -9.49
CA ASN A 110 25.64 7.40 -8.23
C ASN A 110 27.13 7.01 -8.35
N LYS A 111 27.44 5.88 -8.99
CA LYS A 111 28.81 5.44 -9.26
C LYS A 111 29.59 6.42 -10.15
N LEU A 112 28.89 7.04 -11.11
CA LEU A 112 29.44 8.07 -11.99
C LEU A 112 29.43 9.47 -11.36
N LYS A 113 28.98 9.62 -10.11
CA LYS A 113 28.84 10.91 -9.40
C LYS A 113 27.96 11.92 -10.16
N LEU A 114 26.97 11.42 -10.90
CA LEU A 114 25.96 12.25 -11.54
C LEU A 114 24.98 12.83 -10.50
N PRO A 115 24.28 13.92 -10.81
CA PRO A 115 23.26 14.50 -9.93
C PRO A 115 22.20 13.47 -9.51
N MET A 116 21.71 13.58 -8.27
CA MET A 116 20.68 12.68 -7.74
C MET A 116 19.37 12.78 -8.52
N GLY A 117 19.02 13.97 -9.01
CA GLY A 117 17.80 14.26 -9.78
C GLY A 117 18.01 14.38 -11.28
N GLY A 118 16.91 14.55 -12.02
CA GLY A 118 16.93 14.87 -13.45
C GLY A 118 16.95 13.67 -14.40
N LEU A 119 16.83 12.43 -13.91
CA LEU A 119 16.62 11.26 -14.76
C LEU A 119 15.20 11.28 -15.35
N ASP A 120 15.06 11.16 -16.67
CA ASP A 120 13.82 10.80 -17.35
C ASP A 120 14.03 9.45 -18.07
N LEU A 121 13.35 8.41 -17.60
CA LEU A 121 13.37 7.06 -18.19
C LEU A 121 12.04 6.81 -18.93
N ARG A 122 12.10 6.57 -20.23
CA ARG A 122 10.93 6.18 -21.03
C ARG A 122 11.14 4.77 -21.57
N VAL A 123 10.20 3.89 -21.24
CA VAL A 123 10.19 2.51 -21.72
C VAL A 123 9.13 2.39 -22.80
N ARG A 124 9.56 1.98 -23.99
CA ARG A 124 8.66 1.71 -25.11
C ARG A 124 7.95 0.38 -24.92
N SER A 125 6.87 0.18 -25.67
CA SER A 125 6.06 -1.03 -25.58
C SER A 125 5.70 -1.57 -26.96
N LYS A 126 5.34 -2.86 -27.00
CA LYS A 126 4.73 -3.51 -28.16
C LYS A 126 3.38 -4.13 -27.77
N HIS A 127 2.55 -4.33 -28.79
CA HIS A 127 1.28 -5.04 -28.67
C HIS A 127 1.45 -6.47 -29.20
N GLU A 128 1.33 -7.46 -28.32
CA GLU A 128 1.35 -8.87 -28.70
C GLU A 128 -0.08 -9.36 -28.96
N ARG A 129 -0.35 -9.75 -30.20
CA ARG A 129 -1.64 -10.37 -30.57
C ARG A 129 -1.59 -11.87 -30.33
N THR A 130 -2.55 -12.37 -29.57
CA THR A 130 -2.77 -13.80 -29.33
C THR A 130 -4.14 -14.21 -29.86
N LYS A 131 -4.40 -15.52 -29.95
CA LYS A 131 -5.74 -16.05 -30.27
C LYS A 131 -6.83 -15.59 -29.29
N ARG A 132 -6.45 -15.18 -28.08
CA ARG A 132 -7.36 -14.78 -27.00
C ARG A 132 -7.52 -13.26 -26.85
N GLY A 133 -6.75 -12.46 -27.57
CA GLY A 133 -6.76 -11.00 -27.50
C GLY A 133 -5.36 -10.39 -27.60
N VAL A 134 -5.28 -9.08 -27.37
CA VAL A 134 -4.05 -8.29 -27.49
C VAL A 134 -3.54 -7.94 -26.10
N ARG A 135 -2.24 -8.04 -25.83
CA ARG A 135 -1.62 -7.56 -24.59
C ARG A 135 -0.51 -6.57 -24.85
N THR A 136 -0.35 -5.59 -23.96
CA THR A 136 0.78 -4.66 -23.97
C THR A 136 1.96 -5.28 -23.23
N VAL A 137 3.15 -5.21 -23.81
CA VAL A 137 4.40 -5.72 -23.21
C VAL A 137 5.46 -4.62 -23.31
N LEU A 138 6.16 -4.35 -22.22
CA LEU A 138 7.27 -3.40 -22.23
C LEU A 138 8.49 -4.00 -22.93
N LEU A 139 9.19 -3.18 -23.71
CA LEU A 139 10.43 -3.57 -24.39
C LEU A 139 11.60 -3.42 -23.41
N LEU A 140 11.73 -4.39 -22.52
CA LEU A 140 12.74 -4.44 -21.46
C LEU A 140 13.60 -5.70 -21.59
N PRO A 141 14.89 -5.62 -21.19
CA PRO A 141 15.68 -6.84 -21.01
C PRO A 141 15.01 -7.75 -19.96
N PRO A 142 15.13 -9.08 -20.11
CA PRO A 142 14.68 -10.01 -19.08
C PRO A 142 15.30 -9.68 -17.73
N ARG A 143 14.54 -9.85 -16.64
CA ARG A 143 14.95 -9.50 -15.28
C ARG A 143 16.37 -9.95 -14.93
N GLY A 144 16.69 -11.22 -15.20
CA GLY A 144 18.00 -11.81 -14.93
C GLY A 144 19.18 -11.22 -15.74
N LYS A 145 18.91 -10.41 -16.77
CA LYS A 145 19.91 -9.73 -17.61
C LYS A 145 20.02 -8.23 -17.34
N LEU A 146 19.16 -7.64 -16.50
CA LEU A 146 19.13 -6.19 -16.28
C LEU A 146 20.45 -5.64 -15.75
N GLN A 147 21.05 -6.30 -14.76
CA GLN A 147 22.30 -5.85 -14.17
C GLN A 147 23.44 -5.85 -15.20
N GLU A 148 23.53 -6.92 -16.00
CA GLU A 148 24.52 -7.02 -17.07
C GLU A 148 24.29 -5.94 -18.13
N PHE A 149 23.04 -5.76 -18.56
CA PHE A 149 22.64 -4.74 -19.53
C PHE A 149 23.01 -3.33 -19.07
N VAL A 150 22.71 -2.94 -17.83
CA VAL A 150 23.07 -1.61 -17.31
C VAL A 150 24.59 -1.44 -17.27
N ARG A 151 25.34 -2.45 -16.82
CA ARG A 151 26.80 -2.40 -16.72
C ARG A 151 27.51 -2.33 -18.08
N GLN A 152 27.02 -3.08 -19.06
CA GLN A 152 27.68 -3.22 -20.36
C GLN A 152 27.18 -2.25 -21.42
N THR A 153 25.95 -1.76 -21.29
CA THR A 153 25.32 -0.90 -22.31
C THR A 153 25.12 0.52 -21.81
N ILE A 154 24.51 0.70 -20.63
CA ILE A 154 24.12 2.03 -20.14
C ILE A 154 25.32 2.78 -19.51
N GLU A 155 26.00 2.18 -18.53
CA GLU A 155 27.14 2.82 -17.84
C GLU A 155 28.25 3.28 -18.82
N PRO A 156 28.66 2.49 -19.82
CA PRO A 156 29.71 2.91 -20.76
C PRO A 156 29.29 4.08 -21.65
N GLN A 157 28.03 4.12 -22.09
CA GLN A 157 27.52 5.24 -22.90
C GLN A 157 27.45 6.54 -22.09
N LEU A 158 26.95 6.48 -20.85
CA LEU A 158 26.97 7.64 -19.95
C LEU A 158 28.40 8.14 -19.74
N ARG A 159 29.34 7.23 -19.46
CA ARG A 159 30.76 7.58 -19.25
C ARG A 159 31.40 8.19 -20.50
N MET A 160 31.07 7.69 -21.69
CA MET A 160 31.58 8.21 -22.95
C MET A 160 31.13 9.67 -23.16
N GLN A 161 29.84 9.95 -23.01
CA GLN A 161 29.28 11.30 -23.14
C GLN A 161 29.85 12.26 -22.09
N MET A 162 30.00 11.80 -20.84
CA MET A 162 30.66 12.57 -19.78
C MET A 162 32.10 12.94 -20.13
N ASN A 163 32.89 11.99 -20.66
CA ASN A 163 34.27 12.23 -21.07
C ASN A 163 34.37 13.18 -22.28
N ALA A 164 33.34 13.20 -23.14
CA ALA A 164 33.22 14.13 -24.25
C ALA A 164 32.73 15.53 -23.82
N GLY A 165 32.34 15.71 -22.56
CA GLY A 165 31.77 16.97 -22.07
C GLY A 165 30.35 17.25 -22.56
N GLU A 166 29.61 16.23 -23.00
CA GLU A 166 28.25 16.36 -23.51
C GLU A 166 27.24 16.51 -22.37
N PHE A 167 26.29 17.43 -22.55
CA PHE A 167 25.19 17.62 -21.61
C PHE A 167 23.97 18.26 -22.30
N PRO A 168 22.74 17.79 -22.05
CA PRO A 168 22.35 16.69 -21.17
C PRO A 168 22.79 15.32 -21.69
N LEU A 169 22.96 14.35 -20.78
CA LEU A 169 23.28 12.97 -21.19
C LEU A 169 22.01 12.32 -21.74
N SER A 170 22.12 11.65 -22.89
CA SER A 170 20.99 11.02 -23.56
C SER A 170 21.36 9.69 -24.18
N ILE A 171 20.61 8.63 -23.87
CA ILE A 171 20.74 7.30 -24.46
C ILE A 171 19.41 6.94 -25.08
N SER A 172 19.42 6.59 -26.37
CA SER A 172 18.26 6.03 -27.06
C SER A 172 18.62 4.65 -27.60
N ILE A 173 17.86 3.64 -27.17
CA ILE A 173 17.99 2.25 -27.58
C ILE A 173 16.64 1.86 -28.16
N ASP A 174 16.65 1.43 -29.42
CA ASP A 174 15.45 1.05 -30.15
C ASP A 174 15.76 -0.17 -31.02
N ASP A 175 15.61 -1.34 -30.42
CA ASP A 175 15.69 -2.62 -31.09
C ASP A 175 14.40 -3.45 -30.86
N ASN A 176 14.31 -4.64 -31.46
CA ASN A 176 13.08 -5.43 -31.43
C ASN A 176 12.69 -5.92 -30.02
N ASP A 177 13.64 -5.97 -29.09
CA ASP A 177 13.47 -6.54 -27.76
C ASP A 177 13.56 -5.49 -26.65
N ILE A 178 14.27 -4.38 -26.89
CA ILE A 178 14.57 -3.31 -25.94
C ILE A 178 14.28 -1.96 -26.57
N GLY A 179 13.47 -1.16 -25.88
CA GLY A 179 13.10 0.18 -26.30
C GLY A 179 13.16 1.14 -25.13
N LEU A 180 14.26 1.90 -25.02
CA LEU A 180 14.55 2.77 -23.89
C LEU A 180 15.05 4.12 -24.37
N ASP A 181 14.47 5.19 -23.81
CA ASP A 181 15.00 6.53 -23.91
C ASP A 181 15.34 7.03 -22.50
N ILE A 182 16.61 7.34 -22.26
CA ILE A 182 17.14 7.79 -20.96
C ILE A 182 17.71 9.19 -21.16
N THR A 183 17.23 10.17 -20.41
CA THR A 183 17.81 11.51 -20.35
C THR A 183 18.21 11.85 -18.93
N ILE A 184 19.37 12.48 -18.74
CA ILE A 184 19.80 13.02 -17.43
C ILE A 184 20.02 14.51 -17.58
N ASP A 185 19.06 15.29 -17.07
CA ASP A 185 19.06 16.75 -17.09
C ASP A 185 18.47 17.32 -15.78
N PRO A 186 19.33 17.63 -14.78
CA PRO A 186 18.92 18.19 -13.49
C PRO A 186 18.39 19.63 -13.61
N THR A 187 18.59 20.30 -14.76
CA THR A 187 18.11 21.68 -14.96
C THR A 187 16.62 21.72 -15.27
N LYS A 188 16.07 20.65 -15.87
CA LYS A 188 14.64 20.51 -16.16
C LYS A 188 13.84 20.06 -14.94
N SER A 189 14.42 19.22 -14.11
CA SER A 189 13.73 18.68 -12.93
C SER A 189 14.74 18.28 -11.86
N PRO A 190 14.50 18.65 -10.58
CA PRO A 190 15.25 18.10 -9.47
C PRO A 190 14.83 16.65 -9.13
N TYR A 191 13.79 16.12 -9.79
CA TYR A 191 13.22 14.80 -9.56
C TYR A 191 13.54 13.84 -10.71
N ASN A 192 13.56 12.55 -10.40
CA ASN A 192 13.62 11.49 -11.40
C ASN A 192 12.20 11.10 -11.82
N SER A 193 11.97 10.91 -13.11
CA SER A 193 10.73 10.45 -13.72
C SER A 193 10.95 9.15 -14.48
N ALA A 194 9.91 8.32 -14.51
CA ALA A 194 9.83 7.17 -15.39
C ALA A 194 8.44 7.10 -16.02
N SER A 195 8.36 6.67 -17.28
CA SER A 195 7.11 6.49 -18.01
C SER A 195 7.13 5.25 -18.88
N PHE A 196 5.97 4.61 -19.03
CA PHE A 196 5.76 3.40 -19.80
C PHE A 196 4.29 3.25 -20.16
N ALA A 197 3.99 2.43 -21.17
CA ALA A 197 2.60 2.10 -21.51
C ALA A 197 1.99 1.17 -20.45
N ALA A 198 0.73 1.40 -20.06
CA ALA A 198 0.04 0.58 -19.07
C ALA A 198 -0.07 -0.88 -19.54
N TYR A 199 0.71 -1.77 -18.91
CA TYR A 199 0.77 -3.21 -19.20
C TYR A 199 -0.10 -4.04 -18.24
N ASP A 200 -0.52 -3.42 -17.15
CA ASP A 200 -1.32 -3.96 -16.06
C ASP A 200 -2.84 -3.89 -16.32
N MET A 201 -3.27 -3.06 -17.27
CA MET A 201 -4.67 -2.97 -17.69
C MET A 201 -5.14 -4.29 -18.34
N PRO A 202 -6.18 -4.95 -17.80
CA PRO A 202 -6.67 -6.20 -18.36
C PRO A 202 -7.26 -6.01 -19.77
N SER A 203 -6.78 -6.81 -20.72
CA SER A 203 -7.26 -6.84 -22.11
C SER A 203 -7.74 -8.23 -22.57
N ILE A 204 -7.47 -9.27 -21.76
CA ILE A 204 -7.89 -10.65 -22.00
C ILE A 204 -8.65 -11.17 -20.77
N LYS A 205 -9.88 -11.65 -20.97
CA LYS A 205 -10.85 -11.95 -19.89
C LYS A 205 -10.37 -13.03 -18.93
N ASP A 206 -9.69 -14.05 -19.46
CA ASP A 206 -9.23 -15.23 -18.72
C ASP A 206 -7.70 -15.23 -18.48
N ARG A 207 -7.01 -14.13 -18.81
CA ARG A 207 -5.58 -13.95 -18.58
C ARG A 207 -5.30 -12.61 -17.90
N ASN A 208 -5.69 -12.54 -16.64
CA ASN A 208 -5.39 -11.43 -15.75
C ASN A 208 -5.28 -11.94 -14.30
N PRO A 209 -4.67 -11.16 -13.39
CA PRO A 209 -4.48 -11.56 -12.00
C PRO A 209 -5.78 -11.89 -11.27
N LEU A 210 -6.84 -11.10 -11.48
CA LEU A 210 -8.15 -11.31 -10.86
C LEU A 210 -8.74 -12.68 -11.24
N TYR A 211 -8.85 -12.97 -12.54
CA TYR A 211 -9.37 -14.25 -13.03
C TYR A 211 -8.56 -15.44 -12.51
N SER A 212 -7.23 -15.31 -12.49
CA SER A 212 -6.33 -16.38 -12.03
C SER A 212 -6.55 -16.70 -10.55
N ALA A 213 -6.74 -15.67 -9.71
CA ALA A 213 -7.04 -15.84 -8.29
C ALA A 213 -8.44 -16.44 -8.07
N LEU A 214 -9.45 -15.94 -8.78
CA LEU A 214 -10.82 -16.48 -8.72
C LEU A 214 -10.84 -17.96 -9.09
N LYS A 215 -10.14 -18.34 -10.17
CA LYS A 215 -10.00 -19.73 -10.59
C LYS A 215 -9.36 -20.60 -9.50
N ALA A 216 -8.25 -20.14 -8.90
CA ALA A 216 -7.58 -20.89 -7.85
C ALA A 216 -8.50 -21.12 -6.63
N LYS A 217 -9.27 -20.11 -6.24
CA LYS A 217 -10.22 -20.23 -5.12
C LYS A 217 -11.45 -21.07 -5.46
N ALA A 218 -11.94 -21.04 -6.69
CA ALA A 218 -13.00 -21.96 -7.14
C ALA A 218 -12.56 -23.44 -7.04
N GLU A 219 -11.29 -23.73 -7.32
CA GLU A 219 -10.72 -25.07 -7.12
C GLU A 219 -10.61 -25.44 -5.62
N GLN A 220 -10.28 -24.47 -4.76
CA GLN A 220 -10.24 -24.61 -3.29
C GLN A 220 -11.62 -24.87 -2.68
N LEU A 221 -12.68 -24.29 -3.27
CA LEU A 221 -14.06 -24.41 -2.76
C LEU A 221 -14.82 -25.61 -3.32
N ARG A 222 -14.18 -26.46 -4.13
CA ARG A 222 -14.85 -27.62 -4.72
C ARG A 222 -15.35 -28.58 -3.64
N GLY A 223 -16.66 -28.85 -3.64
CA GLY A 223 -17.35 -29.69 -2.67
C GLY A 223 -17.86 -28.93 -1.43
N ALA A 224 -17.84 -27.60 -1.45
CA ALA A 224 -18.52 -26.79 -0.44
C ALA A 224 -20.04 -26.95 -0.51
N TYR A 225 -20.71 -26.78 0.63
CA TYR A 225 -22.16 -26.80 0.76
C TYR A 225 -22.70 -25.39 1.01
N GLY A 226 -23.98 -25.19 0.65
CA GLY A 226 -24.62 -23.89 0.76
C GLY A 226 -24.11 -22.92 -0.29
N ILE A 227 -24.25 -21.63 -0.01
CA ILE A 227 -23.83 -20.57 -0.93
C ILE A 227 -22.30 -20.50 -0.93
N THR A 228 -21.69 -20.68 -2.08
CA THR A 228 -20.23 -20.72 -2.22
C THR A 228 -19.72 -19.43 -2.83
N GLY A 229 -18.66 -18.84 -2.28
CA GLY A 229 -18.14 -17.58 -2.84
C GLY A 229 -16.67 -17.30 -2.60
N VAL A 230 -16.16 -16.32 -3.34
CA VAL A 230 -14.79 -15.84 -3.20
C VAL A 230 -14.81 -14.37 -2.79
N ILE A 231 -14.08 -14.03 -1.73
CA ILE A 231 -13.89 -12.66 -1.27
C ILE A 231 -12.48 -12.22 -1.65
N VAL A 232 -12.38 -11.12 -2.39
CA VAL A 232 -11.13 -10.65 -2.99
C VAL A 232 -10.78 -9.27 -2.45
N GLY A 233 -9.71 -9.17 -1.68
CA GLY A 233 -9.10 -7.92 -1.29
C GLY A 233 -8.16 -7.34 -2.35
N ASP A 234 -8.11 -6.02 -2.44
CA ASP A 234 -7.19 -5.30 -3.32
C ASP A 234 -5.78 -5.27 -2.73
N GLY A 235 -4.85 -5.98 -3.39
CA GLY A 235 -3.43 -6.03 -3.09
C GLY A 235 -2.59 -5.19 -4.05
N ASP A 236 -3.16 -4.13 -4.61
CA ASP A 236 -2.63 -3.36 -5.75
C ASP A 236 -2.89 -4.06 -7.10
N CYS A 237 -4.17 -4.29 -7.40
CA CYS A 237 -4.61 -4.76 -8.71
C CYS A 237 -5.40 -3.68 -9.43
N VAL A 238 -4.95 -3.30 -10.62
CA VAL A 238 -5.55 -2.26 -11.44
C VAL A 238 -6.98 -2.60 -11.85
N ALA A 239 -7.31 -3.89 -11.97
CA ALA A 239 -8.69 -4.34 -12.20
C ALA A 239 -9.67 -3.95 -11.08
N LEU A 240 -9.17 -3.63 -9.87
CA LEU A 240 -9.95 -3.20 -8.71
C LEU A 240 -9.89 -1.68 -8.49
N SER A 241 -8.94 -0.99 -9.12
CA SER A 241 -8.66 0.44 -8.95
C SER A 241 -9.78 1.39 -9.39
N GLY A 242 -10.81 0.90 -10.09
CA GLY A 242 -11.96 1.71 -10.57
C GLY A 242 -11.56 2.82 -11.54
N ARG A 243 -10.39 2.73 -12.16
CA ARG A 243 -10.00 3.60 -13.28
C ARG A 243 -10.96 3.38 -14.43
N SER A 244 -11.35 4.47 -15.10
CA SER A 244 -12.20 4.40 -16.29
C SER A 244 -11.51 3.55 -17.36
N THR A 245 -12.19 2.51 -17.84
CA THR A 245 -11.68 1.71 -18.94
C THR A 245 -11.84 2.46 -20.26
N SER A 246 -10.80 2.47 -21.10
CA SER A 246 -10.96 2.83 -22.51
C SER A 246 -11.76 1.75 -23.25
N SER A 247 -12.26 2.03 -24.47
CA SER A 247 -13.03 1.09 -25.29
C SER A 247 -12.38 -0.29 -25.46
N ASP A 248 -11.06 -0.35 -25.41
CA ASP A 248 -10.27 -1.55 -25.70
C ASP A 248 -9.86 -2.32 -24.43
N GLN A 249 -10.32 -1.89 -23.24
CA GLN A 249 -9.96 -2.47 -21.94
C GLN A 249 -11.15 -3.20 -21.31
N LEU A 250 -10.86 -4.27 -20.55
CA LEU A 250 -11.89 -5.06 -19.90
C LEU A 250 -12.32 -4.43 -18.58
N SER A 251 -13.63 -4.36 -18.36
CA SER A 251 -14.18 -4.02 -17.05
C SER A 251 -14.04 -5.19 -16.09
N THR A 252 -14.02 -4.88 -14.79
CA THR A 252 -14.07 -5.86 -13.71
C THR A 252 -15.28 -6.79 -13.86
N SER A 253 -16.44 -6.26 -14.25
CA SER A 253 -17.65 -7.05 -14.46
C SER A 253 -17.48 -8.09 -15.57
N GLN A 254 -16.85 -7.74 -16.69
CA GLN A 254 -16.60 -8.66 -17.79
C GLN A 254 -15.68 -9.82 -17.40
N ILE A 255 -14.73 -9.58 -16.50
CA ILE A 255 -13.83 -10.62 -15.98
C ILE A 255 -14.61 -11.58 -15.06
N VAL A 256 -15.43 -11.04 -14.15
CA VAL A 256 -16.23 -11.85 -13.22
C VAL A 256 -17.33 -12.64 -13.94
N GLU A 257 -17.98 -12.05 -14.95
CA GLU A 257 -18.95 -12.75 -15.81
C GLU A 257 -18.31 -13.94 -16.55
N GLU A 258 -17.11 -13.76 -17.11
CA GLU A 258 -16.38 -14.85 -17.76
C GLU A 258 -15.97 -15.95 -16.75
N PHE A 259 -15.67 -15.57 -15.51
CA PHE A 259 -15.44 -16.52 -14.43
C PHE A 259 -16.70 -17.33 -14.09
N PHE A 260 -17.85 -16.69 -13.85
CA PHE A 260 -19.11 -17.41 -13.58
C PHE A 260 -19.53 -18.31 -14.73
N ARG A 261 -19.26 -17.92 -15.97
CA ARG A 261 -19.51 -18.75 -17.16
C ARG A 261 -18.76 -20.08 -17.11
N GLN A 262 -17.58 -20.12 -16.49
CA GLN A 262 -16.72 -21.31 -16.42
C GLN A 262 -16.82 -22.07 -15.09
N PHE A 263 -17.20 -21.41 -13.99
CA PHE A 263 -17.23 -21.98 -12.64
C PHE A 263 -18.61 -21.85 -12.01
N SER A 264 -19.52 -22.76 -12.38
CA SER A 264 -20.88 -22.85 -11.82
C SER A 264 -20.93 -23.35 -10.37
N SER A 265 -19.78 -23.69 -9.77
CA SER A 265 -19.68 -24.06 -8.35
C SER A 265 -19.53 -22.87 -7.41
N VAL A 266 -19.45 -21.65 -7.94
CA VAL A 266 -19.28 -20.41 -7.17
C VAL A 266 -20.47 -19.49 -7.44
N ASP A 267 -21.18 -19.12 -6.39
CA ASP A 267 -22.44 -18.36 -6.43
C ASP A 267 -22.22 -16.86 -6.30
N PHE A 268 -21.15 -16.41 -5.64
CA PHE A 268 -20.81 -14.99 -5.54
C PHE A 268 -19.31 -14.70 -5.57
N VAL A 269 -19.00 -13.47 -5.94
CA VAL A 269 -17.68 -12.85 -5.82
C VAL A 269 -17.85 -11.49 -5.17
N LEU A 270 -17.17 -11.25 -4.04
CA LEU A 270 -17.12 -9.96 -3.38
C LEU A 270 -15.74 -9.35 -3.59
N LEU A 271 -15.68 -8.18 -4.22
CA LEU A 271 -14.43 -7.44 -4.41
C LEU A 271 -14.36 -6.30 -3.41
N LEU A 272 -13.26 -6.22 -2.66
CA LEU A 272 -13.00 -5.25 -1.60
C LEU A 272 -11.80 -4.38 -1.98
N SER A 273 -11.96 -3.06 -1.89
CA SER A 273 -10.88 -2.10 -2.13
C SER A 273 -11.07 -0.86 -1.23
N VAL A 274 -10.25 0.17 -1.44
CA VAL A 274 -10.42 1.48 -0.81
C VAL A 274 -10.62 2.51 -1.91
N ARG A 275 -11.62 3.37 -1.74
CA ARG A 275 -11.88 4.52 -2.61
C ARG A 275 -11.43 5.79 -1.95
N GLU A 276 -10.92 6.70 -2.78
CA GLU A 276 -10.57 8.04 -2.37
C GLU A 276 -11.57 9.04 -2.96
N SER A 277 -12.22 9.82 -2.10
CA SER A 277 -13.08 10.92 -2.52
C SER A 277 -12.46 12.26 -2.12
N ARG A 278 -12.40 13.19 -3.08
CA ARG A 278 -12.04 14.58 -2.82
C ARG A 278 -13.32 15.36 -2.56
N HIS A 279 -13.50 15.82 -1.33
CA HIS A 279 -14.60 16.71 -1.00
C HIS A 279 -14.19 18.17 -1.31
N GLY A 280 -14.88 18.80 -2.25
CA GLY A 280 -14.79 20.24 -2.51
C GLY A 280 -13.67 20.71 -3.46
N TRP A 281 -13.80 21.98 -3.89
CA TRP A 281 -12.82 22.70 -4.73
C TRP A 281 -11.67 23.32 -3.92
N MET A 282 -11.67 23.15 -2.60
CA MET A 282 -10.67 23.73 -1.70
C MET A 282 -9.38 22.88 -1.71
N PRO A 283 -8.23 23.45 -2.10
CA PRO A 283 -7.00 22.67 -2.36
C PRO A 283 -6.31 22.05 -1.14
N PHE A 284 -6.86 22.19 0.07
CA PHE A 284 -6.20 21.81 1.33
C PHE A 284 -6.93 20.75 2.17
N GLN A 285 -8.10 20.24 1.74
CA GLN A 285 -8.73 19.14 2.46
C GLN A 285 -8.06 17.81 2.09
N ALA A 286 -7.58 17.10 3.11
CA ALA A 286 -7.05 15.76 2.93
C ALA A 286 -8.15 14.87 2.33
N PRO A 287 -7.82 14.07 1.30
CA PRO A 287 -8.81 13.22 0.66
C PRO A 287 -9.31 12.15 1.64
N VAL A 288 -10.62 11.88 1.59
CA VAL A 288 -11.29 10.91 2.46
C VAL A 288 -11.19 9.53 1.83
N LYS A 289 -10.64 8.57 2.59
CA LYS A 289 -10.50 7.18 2.18
C LYS A 289 -11.59 6.35 2.84
N GLN A 290 -12.23 5.48 2.07
CA GLN A 290 -13.34 4.65 2.53
C GLN A 290 -13.21 3.24 1.98
N ASN A 291 -13.58 2.25 2.77
CA ASN A 291 -13.68 0.87 2.28
C ASN A 291 -14.81 0.80 1.24
N ASP A 292 -14.57 0.06 0.17
CA ASP A 292 -15.48 -0.09 -0.96
C ASP A 292 -15.67 -1.56 -1.29
N ALA A 293 -16.90 -1.93 -1.68
CA ALA A 293 -17.28 -3.30 -1.96
C ALA A 293 -18.09 -3.37 -3.25
N SER A 294 -17.72 -4.30 -4.13
CA SER A 294 -18.47 -4.64 -5.34
C SER A 294 -18.87 -6.11 -5.28
N LEU A 295 -20.17 -6.36 -5.07
CA LEU A 295 -20.74 -7.70 -5.01
C LEU A 295 -21.26 -8.13 -6.38
N PHE A 296 -20.79 -9.29 -6.84
CA PHE A 296 -21.28 -9.99 -8.01
C PHE A 296 -21.91 -11.30 -7.57
N VAL A 297 -23.15 -11.53 -7.98
CA VAL A 297 -23.90 -12.75 -7.67
C VAL A 297 -24.32 -13.39 -8.98
N ARG A 298 -24.10 -14.71 -9.09
CA ARG A 298 -24.47 -15.50 -10.26
C ARG A 298 -25.99 -15.45 -10.44
N PRO A 299 -26.53 -15.35 -11.68
CA PRO A 299 -27.97 -15.21 -11.90
C PRO A 299 -28.86 -16.29 -11.28
N GLU A 300 -28.36 -17.52 -11.14
CA GLU A 300 -29.12 -18.64 -10.55
C GLU A 300 -29.09 -18.67 -9.01
N CYS A 301 -28.42 -17.71 -8.35
CA CYS A 301 -28.38 -17.61 -6.90
C CYS A 301 -29.40 -16.57 -6.41
N ASP A 302 -30.45 -17.05 -5.75
CA ASP A 302 -31.55 -16.21 -5.25
C ASP A 302 -31.18 -15.38 -4.00
N ALA A 303 -30.03 -15.62 -3.39
CA ALA A 303 -29.59 -14.97 -2.14
C ALA A 303 -28.95 -13.59 -2.33
N ARG A 304 -29.17 -12.92 -3.48
CA ARG A 304 -28.50 -11.66 -3.81
C ARG A 304 -28.79 -10.56 -2.80
N SER A 305 -30.04 -10.45 -2.34
CA SER A 305 -30.44 -9.40 -1.40
C SER A 305 -29.84 -9.62 -0.02
N GLU A 306 -29.84 -10.87 0.44
CA GLU A 306 -29.29 -11.32 1.71
C GLU A 306 -27.78 -11.12 1.75
N LEU A 307 -27.07 -11.51 0.68
CA LEU A 307 -25.63 -11.29 0.54
C LEU A 307 -25.27 -9.80 0.52
N ASN A 308 -26.06 -8.98 -0.18
CA ASN A 308 -25.83 -7.53 -0.21
C ASN A 308 -25.98 -6.92 1.19
N THR A 309 -27.05 -7.25 1.91
CA THR A 309 -27.26 -6.79 3.28
C THR A 309 -26.13 -7.27 4.20
N LEU A 310 -25.78 -8.56 4.15
CA LEU A 310 -24.69 -9.12 4.95
C LEU A 310 -23.38 -8.36 4.73
N PHE A 311 -22.96 -8.17 3.48
CA PHE A 311 -21.66 -7.56 3.21
C PHE A 311 -21.64 -6.06 3.47
N GLN A 312 -22.78 -5.36 3.35
CA GLN A 312 -22.88 -3.97 3.79
C GLN A 312 -22.70 -3.87 5.31
N THR A 313 -23.41 -4.70 6.10
CA THR A 313 -23.25 -4.74 7.56
C THR A 313 -21.84 -5.17 7.98
N MET A 314 -21.25 -6.15 7.31
CA MET A 314 -19.86 -6.58 7.54
C MET A 314 -18.89 -5.41 7.41
N MET A 315 -19.06 -4.57 6.39
CA MET A 315 -18.18 -3.44 6.09
C MET A 315 -18.27 -2.31 7.13
N GLU A 316 -19.39 -2.17 7.84
CA GLU A 316 -19.53 -1.21 8.95
C GLU A 316 -18.57 -1.51 10.12
N HIS A 317 -18.09 -2.75 10.23
CA HIS A 317 -17.16 -3.18 11.26
C HIS A 317 -15.68 -3.10 10.84
N PHE A 318 -15.41 -2.76 9.58
CA PHE A 318 -14.04 -2.62 9.10
C PHE A 318 -13.38 -1.37 9.72
N PRO A 319 -12.06 -1.40 10.01
CA PRO A 319 -11.32 -0.19 10.36
C PRO A 319 -11.37 0.87 9.26
N LYS A 320 -11.10 2.13 9.60
CA LYS A 320 -10.96 3.16 8.58
C LYS A 320 -9.63 2.97 7.84
N PRO A 321 -9.64 2.98 6.50
CA PRO A 321 -8.41 2.87 5.74
C PRO A 321 -7.64 4.19 5.80
N VAL A 322 -6.34 4.10 6.07
CA VAL A 322 -5.42 5.25 6.10
C VAL A 322 -4.58 5.35 4.82
N MET A 323 -4.52 4.28 4.03
CA MET A 323 -3.79 4.23 2.76
C MET A 323 -4.63 3.57 1.66
N MET A 324 -4.37 3.99 0.41
CA MET A 324 -4.82 3.25 -0.77
C MET A 324 -4.08 1.91 -0.88
N PRO A 325 -4.67 0.86 -1.49
CA PRO A 325 -4.07 -0.46 -1.66
C PRO A 325 -2.64 -0.43 -2.20
N VAL A 326 -2.37 0.35 -3.24
CA VAL A 326 -1.01 0.57 -3.79
C VAL A 326 0.01 0.98 -2.73
N ASN A 327 -0.33 1.96 -1.88
CA ASN A 327 0.54 2.43 -0.81
C ASN A 327 0.61 1.40 0.33
N GLY A 328 -0.51 0.76 0.63
CA GLY A 328 -0.60 -0.31 1.62
C GLY A 328 0.31 -1.49 1.28
N ALA A 329 0.33 -1.91 0.01
CA ALA A 329 1.13 -3.00 -0.54
C ALA A 329 2.62 -2.68 -0.56
N LEU A 330 3.00 -1.44 -0.92
CA LEU A 330 4.37 -0.96 -0.78
C LEU A 330 4.84 -1.02 0.67
N ARG A 331 4.02 -0.52 1.61
CA ARG A 331 4.35 -0.51 3.04
C ARG A 331 4.32 -1.89 3.68
N ALA A 332 3.60 -2.84 3.11
CA ALA A 332 3.56 -4.20 3.62
C ALA A 332 4.92 -4.90 3.55
N ARG A 333 5.79 -4.49 2.62
CA ARG A 333 7.15 -5.02 2.42
C ARG A 333 8.18 -4.44 3.37
N GLU A 334 7.81 -3.42 4.15
CA GLU A 334 8.72 -2.80 5.11
C GLU A 334 8.82 -3.66 6.37
N ASP A 335 10.05 -3.89 6.83
CA ASP A 335 10.37 -4.63 8.04
C ASP A 335 10.13 -3.81 9.32
N THR A 336 10.23 -2.48 9.21
CA THR A 336 10.00 -1.56 10.33
C THR A 336 8.53 -1.19 10.50
N TYR A 337 8.19 -0.75 11.71
CA TYR A 337 6.92 -0.10 11.98
C TYR A 337 6.82 1.27 11.30
N ASP A 338 5.58 1.71 11.09
CA ASP A 338 5.29 3.06 10.64
C ASP A 338 5.91 4.09 11.60
N LEU A 339 6.28 5.26 11.07
CA LEU A 339 6.86 6.31 11.90
C LEU A 339 5.81 7.00 12.77
N GLY A 340 4.50 6.92 12.50
CA GLY A 340 3.55 7.74 13.26
C GLY A 340 3.82 9.23 13.00
N HIS A 341 3.89 10.05 14.05
CA HIS A 341 3.98 11.51 13.91
C HIS A 341 5.40 12.07 13.87
N HIS A 342 6.43 11.26 13.56
CA HIS A 342 7.80 11.75 13.45
C HIS A 342 7.95 12.93 12.49
N GLY A 343 8.60 14.00 12.95
CA GLY A 343 8.76 15.26 12.23
C GLY A 343 7.47 16.08 12.12
N GLY A 344 6.33 15.50 12.51
CA GLY A 344 5.04 16.16 12.63
C GLY A 344 4.94 16.91 13.95
N TYR A 345 4.40 18.12 13.90
CA TYR A 345 4.09 18.90 15.08
C TYR A 345 2.88 19.80 14.81
N SER A 346 2.21 20.21 15.87
CA SER A 346 1.19 21.25 15.81
C SER A 346 1.41 22.26 16.93
N MET A 347 0.91 23.47 16.76
CA MET A 347 1.05 24.53 17.75
C MET A 347 -0.30 25.23 17.94
N LEU A 348 -0.59 25.56 19.19
CA LEU A 348 -1.64 26.52 19.53
C LEU A 348 -0.94 27.72 20.17
N GLY A 349 -0.77 28.78 19.39
CA GLY A 349 0.06 29.92 19.81
C GLY A 349 1.55 29.57 19.88
N SER A 350 2.29 30.23 20.78
CA SER A 350 3.74 30.02 20.96
C SER A 350 4.08 29.23 22.23
N ASP A 351 3.07 28.95 23.03
CA ASP A 351 3.13 28.42 24.40
C ASP A 351 2.61 26.99 24.49
N VAL A 352 1.88 26.49 23.49
CA VAL A 352 1.43 25.10 23.42
C VAL A 352 1.98 24.45 22.16
N ILE A 353 2.77 23.39 22.35
CA ILE A 353 3.40 22.63 21.27
C ILE A 353 2.99 21.18 21.40
N ARG A 354 2.63 20.54 20.29
CA ARG A 354 2.45 19.08 20.20
C ARG A 354 3.46 18.46 19.25
N LEU A 355 4.02 17.33 19.64
CA LEU A 355 4.88 16.48 18.83
C LEU A 355 4.55 15.00 19.09
N GLY A 356 4.94 14.10 18.17
CA GLY A 356 4.68 12.67 18.32
C GLY A 356 5.26 12.10 19.61
N LEU A 357 4.47 11.30 20.34
CA LEU A 357 4.87 10.67 21.59
C LEU A 357 6.04 9.73 21.37
N ARG A 358 6.03 8.94 20.28
CA ARG A 358 7.15 8.07 19.97
C ARG A 358 8.42 8.86 19.67
N GLU A 359 8.33 9.92 18.87
CA GLU A 359 9.48 10.79 18.59
C GLU A 359 10.01 11.43 19.87
N PHE A 360 9.12 11.92 20.73
CA PHE A 360 9.48 12.48 22.03
C PHE A 360 10.26 11.47 22.89
N MET A 361 9.81 10.21 22.95
CA MET A 361 10.50 9.15 23.69
C MET A 361 11.86 8.81 23.09
N GLU A 362 11.97 8.77 21.75
CA GLU A 362 13.25 8.54 21.06
C GLU A 362 14.24 9.70 21.30
N ILE A 363 13.75 10.95 21.37
CA ILE A 363 14.55 12.13 21.73
C ILE A 363 15.00 12.05 23.20
N PHE A 364 14.08 11.73 24.11
CA PHE A 364 14.37 11.62 25.53
C PHE A 364 15.38 10.50 25.84
N ALA A 365 15.32 9.40 25.08
CA ALA A 365 16.28 8.31 25.14
C ALA A 365 17.65 8.64 24.48
N GLY A 366 17.80 9.81 23.87
CA GLY A 366 19.03 10.22 23.17
C GLY A 366 19.27 9.50 21.84
N LEU A 367 18.27 8.79 21.29
CA LEU A 367 18.38 8.08 20.01
C LEU A 367 18.29 9.03 18.82
N ARG A 368 17.59 10.17 18.99
CA ARG A 368 17.44 11.22 17.98
C ARG A 368 17.35 12.61 18.61
N SER A 369 17.27 13.62 17.76
CA SER A 369 17.10 15.03 18.12
C SER A 369 16.03 15.65 17.24
N LEU A 370 15.52 16.82 17.64
CA LEU A 370 14.58 17.60 16.82
C LEU A 370 15.16 18.03 15.47
N GLN A 371 16.50 18.06 15.32
CA GLN A 371 17.15 18.35 14.03
C GLN A 371 17.07 17.21 13.03
N ASP A 372 16.80 16.00 13.50
CA ASP A 372 16.64 14.87 12.60
C ASP A 372 15.33 14.97 11.80
N ASN A 373 14.46 15.96 12.07
CA ASN A 373 13.28 16.33 11.26
C ASN A 373 12.41 15.13 10.84
N GLY A 374 12.16 14.19 11.76
CA GLY A 374 11.39 12.97 11.46
C GLY A 374 12.03 11.99 10.49
N ALA A 375 13.33 12.11 10.20
CA ALA A 375 14.04 11.20 9.31
C ALA A 375 13.89 9.74 9.77
N ARG A 376 13.58 8.86 8.81
CA ARG A 376 13.52 7.42 9.03
C ARG A 376 14.89 6.82 9.32
N ASN A 377 15.91 7.27 8.59
CA ASN A 377 17.29 6.86 8.77
C ASN A 377 18.10 8.07 9.26
N VAL A 378 18.24 8.16 10.58
CA VAL A 378 18.91 9.26 11.27
C VAL A 378 20.39 9.36 10.87
N ASP A 379 21.10 8.24 10.80
CA ASP A 379 22.53 8.22 10.45
C ASP A 379 22.79 8.68 9.00
N ALA A 380 21.92 8.29 8.08
CA ALA A 380 21.99 8.75 6.70
C ALA A 380 21.64 10.24 6.61
N ALA A 381 20.57 10.67 7.29
CA ALA A 381 20.14 12.06 7.27
C ALA A 381 21.26 12.99 7.70
N ARG A 382 21.90 12.73 8.86
CA ARG A 382 22.97 13.57 9.43
C ARG A 382 24.20 13.77 8.53
N LYS A 383 24.40 12.94 7.49
CA LYS A 383 25.48 13.09 6.52
C LYS A 383 25.21 14.17 5.46
N PHE A 384 23.96 14.64 5.36
CA PHE A 384 23.56 15.69 4.44
C PHE A 384 23.32 17.02 5.17
N PRO A 385 23.41 18.17 4.48
CA PRO A 385 22.99 19.45 5.03
C PRO A 385 21.56 19.38 5.58
N GLN A 386 21.39 19.64 6.88
CA GLN A 386 20.09 19.59 7.54
C GLN A 386 19.30 20.88 7.28
N LYS A 387 17.99 20.71 7.05
CA LYS A 387 17.07 21.85 7.12
C LYS A 387 16.89 22.25 8.59
N PRO A 388 16.83 23.54 8.91
CA PRO A 388 16.50 23.99 10.26
C PRO A 388 15.17 23.40 10.73
N SER A 389 15.14 22.88 11.96
CA SER A 389 13.93 22.38 12.58
C SER A 389 13.12 23.54 13.16
N HIS A 390 11.92 23.76 12.63
CA HIS A 390 11.03 24.80 13.16
C HIS A 390 10.64 24.50 14.61
N LEU A 391 10.31 23.23 14.89
CA LEU A 391 9.95 22.79 16.24
C LEU A 391 11.10 23.06 17.23
N GLN A 392 12.35 22.73 16.86
CA GLN A 392 13.50 23.06 17.70
C GLN A 392 13.63 24.56 17.93
N ALA A 393 13.44 25.39 16.90
CA ALA A 393 13.53 26.83 17.01
C ALA A 393 12.48 27.41 17.98
N VAL A 394 11.26 26.87 17.98
CA VAL A 394 10.19 27.30 18.90
C VAL A 394 10.49 26.87 20.34
N VAL A 395 10.95 25.63 20.55
CA VAL A 395 11.36 25.14 21.88
C VAL A 395 12.52 25.98 22.42
N LEU A 396 13.53 26.24 21.60
CA LEU A 396 14.67 27.08 21.96
C LEU A 396 14.24 28.53 22.25
N SER A 397 13.31 29.08 21.47
CA SER A 397 12.77 30.43 21.70
C SER A 397 12.08 30.55 23.06
N ASN A 398 11.30 29.54 23.47
CA ASN A 398 10.71 29.51 24.81
C ASN A 398 11.78 29.45 25.92
N LEU A 399 12.77 28.58 25.76
CA LEU A 399 13.89 28.47 26.71
C LEU A 399 14.66 29.79 26.84
N MET A 400 15.01 30.43 25.71
CA MET A 400 15.72 31.72 25.70
C MET A 400 14.89 32.87 26.25
N ALA A 401 13.56 32.80 26.16
CA ALA A 401 12.65 33.73 26.80
C ALA A 401 12.49 33.47 28.32
N GLY A 402 13.18 32.47 28.88
CA GLY A 402 13.07 32.10 30.29
C GLY A 402 11.78 31.35 30.63
N ARG A 403 11.08 30.77 29.64
CA ARG A 403 9.81 30.06 29.86
C ARG A 403 10.06 28.56 29.94
N LEU A 404 9.83 27.98 31.11
CA LEU A 404 9.89 26.53 31.31
C LEU A 404 8.52 25.87 31.07
N PRO A 405 8.47 24.58 30.71
CA PRO A 405 7.23 23.81 30.70
C PRO A 405 6.56 23.80 32.08
N ILE A 406 5.24 24.01 32.10
CA ILE A 406 4.38 23.90 33.29
C ILE A 406 3.48 22.66 33.26
N SER A 407 3.24 22.09 32.07
CA SER A 407 2.60 20.78 31.92
C SER A 407 3.14 20.03 30.71
N ILE A 408 3.13 18.70 30.80
CA ILE A 408 3.41 17.77 29.71
C ILE A 408 2.31 16.70 29.78
N ASP A 409 1.43 16.70 28.80
CA ASP A 409 0.23 15.87 28.77
C ASP A 409 0.26 14.92 27.56
N ILE A 410 -0.20 13.69 27.74
CA ILE A 410 -0.34 12.72 26.64
C ILE A 410 -1.74 12.84 26.07
N ILE A 411 -1.84 13.18 24.77
CA ILE A 411 -3.09 13.24 24.04
C ILE A 411 -3.24 11.95 23.24
N LYS A 412 -4.12 11.06 23.73
CA LYS A 412 -4.42 9.79 23.09
C LYS A 412 -5.17 10.00 21.78
N THR A 413 -4.70 9.31 20.75
CA THR A 413 -5.40 9.19 19.47
C THR A 413 -6.26 7.92 19.47
N ASP A 414 -7.11 7.78 18.45
CA ASP A 414 -7.94 6.59 18.28
C ASP A 414 -7.15 5.42 17.64
N GLU A 415 -7.87 4.38 17.23
CA GLU A 415 -7.27 3.20 16.61
C GLU A 415 -6.83 3.40 15.16
N ASP A 416 -7.30 4.47 14.52
CA ASP A 416 -7.00 4.85 13.14
C ASP A 416 -5.76 5.77 13.06
N ASP A 417 -5.06 5.95 14.18
CA ASP A 417 -3.72 6.54 14.28
C ASP A 417 -2.73 5.55 14.94
N ASN A 418 -1.46 5.58 14.53
CA ASN A 418 -0.41 4.72 15.09
C ASN A 418 0.41 5.39 16.19
N ASP A 419 0.24 6.68 16.45
CA ASP A 419 0.99 7.41 17.47
C ASP A 419 0.08 8.32 18.29
N ASP A 420 0.50 8.61 19.52
CA ASP A 420 -0.16 9.60 20.37
C ASP A 420 0.62 10.92 20.31
N TRP A 421 0.05 12.01 20.80
CA TRP A 421 0.78 13.28 20.90
C TRP A 421 1.25 13.53 22.34
N VAL A 422 2.39 14.20 22.47
CA VAL A 422 2.80 14.89 23.70
C VAL A 422 2.48 16.36 23.52
N GLU A 423 1.66 16.93 24.39
CA GLU A 423 1.41 18.37 24.48
C GLU A 423 2.29 18.97 25.59
N ILE A 424 3.14 19.93 25.22
CA ILE A 424 3.97 20.70 26.16
C ILE A 424 3.39 22.10 26.25
N ARG A 425 3.06 22.52 27.47
CA ARG A 425 2.59 23.88 27.77
C ARG A 425 3.67 24.66 28.50
N PHE A 426 4.10 25.77 27.92
CA PHE A 426 5.09 26.68 28.51
C PHE A 426 4.42 27.72 29.42
N GLY A 427 5.06 28.01 30.54
CA GLY A 427 4.57 28.97 31.52
C GLY A 427 4.97 30.41 31.23
N LYS A 428 4.81 31.24 32.26
CA LYS A 428 5.40 32.58 32.29
C LYS A 428 6.93 32.49 32.43
N ILE A 429 7.59 33.63 32.34
CA ILE A 429 9.04 33.74 32.55
C ILE A 429 9.35 33.32 33.99
N ASP A 430 10.24 32.35 34.12
CA ASP A 430 10.71 31.79 35.37
C ASP A 430 11.98 32.52 35.81
N PRO A 431 11.99 33.18 36.99
CA PRO A 431 13.18 33.85 37.52
C PRO A 431 14.41 32.94 37.68
N ALA A 432 14.24 31.62 37.74
CA ALA A 432 15.36 30.68 37.85
C ALA A 432 16.22 30.62 36.56
N ILE A 433 15.64 30.96 35.41
CA ILE A 433 16.32 30.87 34.10
C ILE A 433 16.19 32.17 33.28
N ALA A 434 15.86 33.28 33.93
CA ALA A 434 15.69 34.58 33.30
C ALA A 434 16.28 35.71 34.15
N PRO A 435 16.64 36.86 33.56
CA PRO A 435 17.03 38.03 34.33
C PRO A 435 15.92 38.42 35.34
N LEU A 436 16.34 38.75 36.56
CA LEU A 436 15.46 39.33 37.57
C LEU A 436 14.88 40.65 37.04
N ARG A 437 13.61 40.92 37.35
CA ARG A 437 12.88 42.12 36.94
C ARG A 437 12.61 43.04 38.11
#